data_AF-A0A5J6MQ93-F1
#
_entry.id   AF-A0A5J6MQ93-F1
#
_cell.length_a   1.000
_cell.length_b   1.000
_cell.length_c   1.000
_cell.angle_alpha   90.00
_cell.angle_beta   90.00
_cell.angle_gamma   90.00
#
_symmetry.space_group_name_H-M   'P 1'
#
loop_
_entity.id
_entity.type
_entity.pdbx_description
1 polymer ?
#
loop_
_entity_poly.entity_id
_entity_poly.type
_entity_poly.pdbx_seq_one_letter_code
_entity_poly.pdbx_strand_id
1 'polypeptide(L)'
;MHVATLLASEMFEVEIEGRPASIAEVLPDWNPHDRFGLVIDESLGGVGATHLLQIAITSFYDVKPSRRRELKIYPEIYAFHVGKGHGAHAPYDFWPARREVMLSTDPREILDAINDRGITRLAVPDRAPRDIQHRPKEEDAALDRVVSAFAYHPSGRVTDPDIRIAGNDKRTEYNPGRALRPVYAATPRPAAAPPKRLVKETDPSYVDWLRERDNDVTEEERAIAERRRESLKHDGLVTESYRRIAVSEALKRLGSTD
;
A
#
# COMPACT_ATOMS: atom_id res chain seq x y z
N MET A 1 10.73 13.95 -1.25
CA MET A 1 10.61 13.86 0.23
C MET A 1 10.34 12.40 0.54
N HIS A 2 11.19 11.72 1.30
CA HIS A 2 11.03 10.29 1.57
C HIS A 2 10.11 10.06 2.77
N VAL A 3 9.41 8.92 2.78
CA VAL A 3 8.46 8.59 3.86
C VAL A 3 9.13 8.53 5.23
N ALA A 4 10.41 8.14 5.28
CA ALA A 4 11.24 8.06 6.50
C ALA A 4 11.34 9.37 7.30
N THR A 5 11.17 10.53 6.66
CA THR A 5 11.21 11.85 7.29
C THR A 5 9.87 12.56 7.26
N LEU A 6 8.92 12.07 6.47
CA LEU A 6 7.62 12.68 6.25
C LEU A 6 6.59 12.20 7.28
N LEU A 7 6.62 10.92 7.63
CA LEU A 7 5.59 10.26 8.44
C LEU A 7 6.13 9.79 9.78
N ALA A 8 5.31 9.93 10.81
CA ALA A 8 5.54 9.46 12.17
C ALA A 8 4.26 8.84 12.73
N SER A 9 4.39 7.91 13.66
CA SER A 9 3.26 7.12 14.18
C SER A 9 2.23 7.99 14.91
N GLU A 10 2.66 9.06 15.57
CA GLU A 10 1.80 10.04 16.24
C GLU A 10 0.88 10.83 15.28
N MET A 11 1.11 10.76 13.97
CA MET A 11 0.28 11.42 12.96
C MET A 11 -1.04 10.69 12.69
N PHE A 12 -1.25 9.53 13.33
CA PHE A 12 -2.40 8.67 13.10
C PHE A 12 -3.14 8.40 14.41
N GLU A 13 -4.45 8.63 14.39
CA GLU A 13 -5.39 8.24 15.43
C GLU A 13 -6.09 6.95 14.98
N VAL A 14 -6.15 5.98 15.88
CA VAL A 14 -6.71 4.66 15.60
C VAL A 14 -7.91 4.42 16.51
N GLU A 15 -8.98 3.89 15.92
CA GLU A 15 -10.09 3.30 16.65
C GLU A 15 -10.25 1.83 16.27
N ILE A 16 -10.48 0.97 17.26
CA ILE A 16 -10.90 -0.43 17.07
C ILE A 16 -12.24 -0.61 17.79
N GLU A 17 -13.26 -1.07 17.07
CA GLU A 17 -14.63 -1.24 17.57
C GLU A 17 -15.18 0.04 18.24
N GLY A 18 -14.85 1.20 17.67
CA GLY A 18 -15.25 2.52 18.19
C GLY A 18 -14.56 2.96 19.48
N ARG A 19 -13.48 2.27 19.89
CA ARG A 19 -12.66 2.63 21.05
C ARG A 19 -11.28 3.11 20.60
N PRO A 20 -10.72 4.16 21.23
CA PRO A 20 -9.35 4.56 20.96
C PRO A 20 -8.39 3.40 21.14
N ALA A 21 -7.48 3.23 20.19
CA ALA A 21 -6.51 2.16 20.14
C ALA A 21 -5.16 2.68 19.60
N SER A 22 -4.16 1.80 19.57
CA SER A 22 -2.82 2.09 19.06
C SER A 22 -2.54 1.41 17.72
N ILE A 23 -1.54 1.90 16.99
CA ILE A 23 -1.02 1.22 15.80
C ILE A 23 -0.56 -0.22 16.13
N ALA A 24 -0.01 -0.45 17.32
CA ALA A 24 0.41 -1.78 17.76
C ALA A 24 -0.78 -2.74 17.93
N GLU A 25 -1.97 -2.24 18.24
CA GLU A 25 -3.18 -3.08 18.28
C GLU A 25 -3.72 -3.38 16.87
N VAL A 26 -3.44 -2.53 15.87
CA VAL A 26 -3.72 -2.81 14.45
C VAL A 26 -2.73 -3.82 13.89
N LEU A 27 -1.44 -3.62 14.16
CA LEU A 27 -0.32 -4.40 13.67
C LEU A 27 0.44 -5.03 14.86
N PRO A 28 -0.13 -6.07 15.49
CA PRO A 28 0.45 -6.68 16.68
C PRO A 28 1.84 -7.26 16.40
N ASP A 29 2.71 -7.16 17.41
CA ASP A 29 4.05 -7.74 17.46
C ASP A 29 4.90 -7.44 16.21
N TRP A 30 4.78 -6.22 15.68
CA TRP A 30 5.57 -5.80 14.52
C TRP A 30 7.07 -5.91 14.82
N ASN A 31 7.78 -6.66 13.98
CA ASN A 31 9.21 -6.95 14.13
C ASN A 31 10.02 -6.53 12.88
N PRO A 32 11.37 -6.52 12.94
CA PRO A 32 12.20 -6.05 11.83
C PRO A 32 12.06 -6.83 10.51
N HIS A 33 11.48 -8.03 10.52
CA HIS A 33 11.29 -8.89 9.36
C HIS A 33 9.87 -8.80 8.78
N ASP A 34 8.96 -8.06 9.41
CA ASP A 34 7.60 -7.91 8.91
C ASP A 34 7.54 -7.17 7.57
N ARG A 35 6.59 -7.62 6.74
CA ARG A 35 6.39 -7.16 5.37
C ARG A 35 4.91 -6.93 5.12
N PHE A 36 4.60 -5.81 4.49
CA PHE A 36 3.22 -5.44 4.17
C PHE A 36 2.92 -5.69 2.70
N GLY A 37 1.85 -6.42 2.41
CA GLY A 37 1.36 -6.69 1.07
C GLY A 37 0.02 -6.00 0.83
N LEU A 38 -0.13 -5.33 -0.30
CA LEU A 38 -1.35 -4.66 -0.73
C LEU A 38 -1.79 -5.25 -2.07
N VAL A 39 -2.90 -5.98 -2.10
CA VAL A 39 -3.50 -6.47 -3.35
C VAL A 39 -4.36 -5.36 -3.95
N ILE A 40 -4.19 -5.07 -5.24
CA ILE A 40 -4.87 -3.97 -5.95
C ILE A 40 -5.46 -4.53 -7.25
N ASP A 41 -6.75 -4.31 -7.46
CA ASP A 41 -7.51 -4.78 -8.62
C ASP A 41 -8.29 -3.67 -9.34
N GLU A 42 -8.20 -2.43 -8.87
CA GLU A 42 -8.82 -1.25 -9.49
C GLU A 42 -7.80 -0.11 -9.60
N SER A 43 -7.90 0.67 -10.68
CA SER A 43 -7.05 1.83 -10.97
C SER A 43 -7.00 2.80 -9.79
N LEU A 44 -5.78 3.03 -9.26
CA LEU A 44 -5.49 3.79 -8.05
C LEU A 44 -6.26 3.32 -6.79
N GLY A 45 -6.79 2.10 -6.79
CA GLY A 45 -7.59 1.55 -5.71
C GLY A 45 -6.81 1.41 -4.40
N GLY A 46 -5.48 1.22 -4.46
CA GLY A 46 -4.60 1.24 -3.29
C GLY A 46 -4.65 2.55 -2.49
N VAL A 47 -5.13 3.66 -3.10
CA VAL A 47 -5.35 4.94 -2.40
C VAL A 47 -6.42 4.83 -1.29
N GLY A 48 -7.30 3.83 -1.36
CA GLY A 48 -8.26 3.52 -0.29
C GLY A 48 -7.66 2.82 0.93
N ALA A 49 -6.38 2.45 0.90
CA ALA A 49 -5.67 1.74 1.98
C ALA A 49 -4.43 2.47 2.48
N THR A 50 -4.33 3.77 2.25
CA THR A 50 -3.10 4.51 2.47
C THR A 50 -2.78 4.70 3.93
N HIS A 51 -3.77 4.87 4.80
CA HIS A 51 -3.50 4.97 6.23
C HIS A 51 -3.00 3.64 6.80
N LEU A 52 -3.59 2.50 6.41
CA LEU A 52 -3.08 1.18 6.77
C LEU A 52 -1.64 0.96 6.28
N LEU A 53 -1.36 1.33 5.03
CA LEU A 53 0.00 1.29 4.46
C LEU A 53 0.96 2.20 5.24
N GLN A 54 0.55 3.44 5.54
CA GLN A 54 1.41 4.42 6.22
C GLN A 54 1.71 4.03 7.66
N ILE A 55 0.75 3.45 8.40
CA ILE A 55 1.04 2.93 9.75
C ILE A 55 2.01 1.74 9.69
N ALA A 56 1.94 0.88 8.66
CA ALA A 56 2.91 -0.19 8.44
C ALA A 56 4.31 0.37 8.12
N ILE A 57 4.37 1.44 7.31
CA ILE A 57 5.63 2.16 7.02
C ILE A 57 6.21 2.76 8.30
N THR A 58 5.39 3.40 9.16
CA THR A 58 5.88 3.94 10.44
C THR A 58 6.38 2.82 11.35
N SER A 59 5.65 1.71 11.48
CA SER A 59 6.08 0.55 12.28
C SER A 59 7.41 -0.04 11.79
N PHE A 60 7.62 -0.10 10.47
CA PHE A 60 8.89 -0.55 9.88
C PHE A 60 10.08 0.30 10.33
N TYR A 61 9.91 1.62 10.43
CA TYR A 61 10.98 2.50 10.86
C TYR A 61 11.12 2.54 12.39
N ASP A 62 10.00 2.49 13.11
CA ASP A 62 9.96 2.66 14.56
C ASP A 62 10.56 1.43 15.28
N VAL A 63 10.37 0.23 14.73
CA VAL A 63 10.97 -1.01 15.29
C VAL A 63 12.50 -1.03 15.16
N LYS A 64 13.06 -0.28 14.21
CA LYS A 64 14.51 -0.16 14.02
C LYS A 64 14.89 1.27 13.61
N PRO A 65 14.98 2.21 14.57
CA PRO A 65 15.16 3.64 14.28
C PRO A 65 16.40 4.00 13.46
N SER A 66 17.44 3.17 13.46
CA SER A 66 18.62 3.33 12.59
C SER A 66 18.26 3.35 11.10
N ARG A 67 17.13 2.75 10.69
CA ARG A 67 16.58 2.85 9.33
C ARG A 67 16.20 4.26 8.92
N ARG A 68 15.95 5.18 9.86
CA ARG A 68 15.66 6.59 9.55
C ARG A 68 16.93 7.45 9.40
N ARG A 69 18.04 7.06 10.04
CA ARG A 69 19.21 7.94 10.24
C ARG A 69 20.52 7.42 9.63
N GLU A 70 20.71 6.11 9.63
CA GLU A 70 22.01 5.50 9.33
C GLU A 70 22.01 4.77 7.99
N LEU A 71 20.90 4.13 7.62
CA LEU A 71 20.78 3.35 6.38
C LEU A 71 19.64 3.91 5.52
N LYS A 72 19.87 4.04 4.21
CA LYS A 72 18.83 4.44 3.24
C LYS A 72 18.02 3.22 2.81
N ILE A 73 17.19 2.70 3.71
CA ILE A 73 16.37 1.52 3.47
C ILE A 73 14.92 1.94 3.32
N TYR A 74 14.29 1.49 2.23
CA TYR A 74 12.86 1.64 2.02
C TYR A 74 12.08 0.53 2.73
N PRO A 75 10.86 0.84 3.21
CA PRO A 75 10.04 -0.12 3.95
C PRO A 75 9.75 -1.36 3.11
N GLU A 76 9.65 -2.53 3.74
CA GLU A 76 9.34 -3.79 3.06
C GLU A 76 7.84 -3.88 2.74
N ILE A 77 7.43 -3.08 1.76
CA ILE A 77 6.06 -2.98 1.24
C ILE A 77 6.00 -3.48 -0.21
N TYR A 78 4.91 -4.16 -0.55
CA TYR A 78 4.70 -4.79 -1.85
C TYR A 78 3.27 -4.56 -2.35
N ALA A 79 3.13 -4.11 -3.59
CA ALA A 79 1.84 -3.94 -4.26
C ALA A 79 1.67 -5.08 -5.27
N PHE A 80 0.53 -5.75 -5.21
CA PHE A 80 0.17 -6.86 -6.08
C PHE A 80 -0.97 -6.41 -6.99
N HIS A 81 -0.62 -5.95 -8.17
CA HIS A 81 -1.56 -5.47 -9.19
C HIS A 81 -2.14 -6.65 -9.96
N VAL A 82 -3.45 -6.82 -9.88
CA VAL A 82 -4.18 -7.96 -10.45
C VAL A 82 -4.75 -7.58 -11.81
N GLY A 83 -4.48 -8.41 -12.83
CA GLY A 83 -4.98 -8.28 -14.19
C GLY A 83 -4.23 -7.25 -15.05
N LYS A 84 -3.98 -6.06 -14.51
CA LYS A 84 -3.20 -4.98 -15.14
C LYS A 84 -2.51 -4.14 -14.07
N GLY A 85 -1.64 -3.22 -14.47
CA GLY A 85 -1.17 -2.16 -13.56
C GLY A 85 -2.29 -1.20 -13.21
N HIS A 86 -2.28 -0.70 -11.97
CA HIS A 86 -3.31 0.20 -11.43
C HIS A 86 -2.72 1.54 -10.95
N GLY A 87 -1.66 2.00 -11.60
CA GLY A 87 -1.00 3.27 -11.27
C GLY A 87 0.17 3.12 -10.30
N ALA A 88 1.09 4.09 -10.36
CA ALA A 88 2.29 4.11 -9.53
C ALA A 88 1.98 4.46 -8.07
N HIS A 89 2.45 3.62 -7.14
CA HIS A 89 2.43 3.93 -5.70
C HIS A 89 3.79 4.47 -5.22
N ALA A 90 4.66 4.87 -6.16
CA ALA A 90 6.00 5.37 -5.92
C ALA A 90 6.17 6.41 -4.80
N PRO A 91 5.22 7.34 -4.54
CA PRO A 91 5.33 8.27 -3.43
C PRO A 91 5.49 7.59 -2.06
N TYR A 92 5.01 6.35 -1.89
CA TYR A 92 5.17 5.58 -0.66
C TYR A 92 6.49 4.82 -0.55
N ASP A 93 7.42 5.04 -1.50
CA ASP A 93 8.68 4.33 -1.63
C ASP A 93 8.53 2.83 -2.01
N PHE A 94 7.52 2.51 -2.84
CA PHE A 94 7.50 1.27 -3.65
C PHE A 94 8.61 1.31 -4.71
N TRP A 95 9.82 1.01 -4.28
CA TRP A 95 11.00 0.95 -5.13
C TRP A 95 12.03 -0.02 -4.52
N PRO A 96 12.76 -0.81 -5.31
CA PRO A 96 12.80 -0.89 -6.78
C PRO A 96 11.53 -1.48 -7.42
N ALA A 97 11.41 -1.36 -8.75
CA ALA A 97 10.22 -1.75 -9.52
C ALA A 97 9.63 -3.12 -9.14
N ARG A 98 10.46 -4.11 -8.76
CA ARG A 98 10.04 -5.44 -8.26
C ARG A 98 9.12 -5.44 -7.02
N ARG A 99 8.94 -4.28 -6.36
CA ARG A 99 8.00 -4.10 -5.24
C ARG A 99 6.58 -3.81 -5.70
N GLU A 100 6.38 -3.46 -6.96
CA GLU A 100 5.07 -3.49 -7.60
C GLU A 100 5.04 -4.66 -8.58
N VAL A 101 4.15 -5.62 -8.34
CA VAL A 101 4.10 -6.91 -9.01
C VAL A 101 2.86 -6.93 -9.88
N MET A 102 3.04 -7.15 -11.19
CA MET A 102 1.94 -7.32 -12.13
C MET A 102 1.63 -8.81 -12.23
N LEU A 103 0.37 -9.17 -12.00
CA LEU A 103 -0.10 -10.56 -11.92
C LEU A 103 -1.31 -10.73 -12.83
N SER A 104 -1.57 -11.96 -13.28
CA SER A 104 -2.85 -12.27 -13.93
C SER A 104 -4.02 -12.23 -12.94
N THR A 105 -5.23 -12.49 -13.43
CA THR A 105 -6.42 -12.65 -12.59
C THR A 105 -6.50 -14.01 -11.89
N ASP A 106 -5.54 -14.92 -12.10
CA ASP A 106 -5.48 -16.22 -11.42
C ASP A 106 -5.16 -16.04 -9.93
N PRO A 107 -6.10 -16.34 -9.01
CA PRO A 107 -5.87 -16.18 -7.57
C PRO A 107 -4.73 -17.02 -7.02
N ARG A 108 -4.34 -18.07 -7.73
CA ARG A 108 -3.21 -18.92 -7.33
C ARG A 108 -1.89 -18.21 -7.58
N GLU A 109 -1.74 -17.48 -8.69
CA GLU A 109 -0.55 -16.66 -8.98
C GLU A 109 -0.39 -15.54 -7.95
N ILE A 110 -1.51 -14.95 -7.52
CA ILE A 110 -1.51 -13.91 -6.48
C ILE A 110 -0.99 -14.49 -5.15
N LEU A 111 -1.45 -15.69 -4.77
CA LEU A 111 -0.97 -16.35 -3.56
C LEU A 111 0.52 -16.72 -3.65
N ASP A 112 0.98 -17.26 -4.80
CA ASP A 112 2.40 -17.55 -5.00
C ASP A 112 3.24 -16.28 -4.77
N ALA A 113 2.84 -15.15 -5.35
CA ALA A 113 3.57 -13.90 -5.26
C ALA A 113 3.62 -13.35 -3.81
N ILE A 114 2.54 -13.53 -3.04
CA ILE A 114 2.46 -13.21 -1.61
C ILE A 114 3.44 -14.09 -0.82
N ASN A 115 3.45 -15.39 -1.07
CA ASN A 115 4.33 -16.34 -0.40
C ASN A 115 5.82 -16.11 -0.74
N ASP A 116 6.15 -15.92 -2.02
CA ASP A 116 7.51 -15.63 -2.51
C ASP A 116 8.12 -14.38 -1.87
N ARG A 117 7.29 -13.38 -1.58
CA ARG A 117 7.72 -12.14 -0.93
C ARG A 117 7.65 -12.20 0.59
N GLY A 118 7.21 -13.32 1.16
CA GLY A 118 7.16 -13.53 2.59
C GLY A 118 6.28 -12.50 3.31
N ILE A 119 5.13 -12.14 2.74
CA ILE A 119 4.22 -11.16 3.33
C ILE A 119 3.75 -11.65 4.70
N THR A 120 3.75 -10.76 5.69
CA THR A 120 3.33 -11.07 7.07
C THR A 120 2.11 -10.25 7.50
N ARG A 121 1.78 -9.18 6.78
CA ARG A 121 0.60 -8.32 6.99
C ARG A 121 -0.04 -8.07 5.62
N LEU A 122 -1.28 -8.48 5.43
CA LEU A 122 -1.91 -8.51 4.10
C LEU A 122 -3.18 -7.65 4.05
N ALA A 123 -3.24 -6.70 3.11
CA ALA A 123 -4.45 -5.96 2.79
C ALA A 123 -5.01 -6.44 1.44
N VAL A 124 -6.30 -6.80 1.41
CA VAL A 124 -7.03 -7.25 0.22
C VAL A 124 -8.28 -6.40 -0.02
N PRO A 125 -8.72 -6.23 -1.28
CA PRO A 125 -9.99 -5.57 -1.57
C PRO A 125 -11.16 -6.26 -0.86
N ASP A 126 -12.09 -5.47 -0.33
CA ASP A 126 -13.27 -5.95 0.38
C ASP A 126 -14.35 -6.39 -0.62
N ARG A 127 -14.16 -7.60 -1.14
CA ARG A 127 -15.06 -8.26 -2.09
C ARG A 127 -15.62 -9.54 -1.51
N ALA A 128 -16.63 -10.09 -2.20
CA ALA A 128 -17.24 -11.34 -1.80
C ALA A 128 -16.18 -12.47 -1.78
N PRO A 129 -16.07 -13.25 -0.69
CA PRO A 129 -15.19 -14.40 -0.65
C PRO A 129 -15.65 -15.46 -1.64
N ARG A 130 -14.70 -16.16 -2.25
CA ARG A 130 -14.95 -17.30 -3.12
C ARG A 130 -14.20 -18.52 -2.65
N ASP A 131 -14.74 -19.69 -2.98
CA ASP A 131 -14.03 -20.94 -2.79
C ASP A 131 -12.96 -21.06 -3.89
N ILE A 132 -11.69 -21.11 -3.48
CA ILE A 132 -10.55 -21.10 -4.39
C ILE A 132 -9.71 -22.33 -4.07
N GLN A 133 -9.49 -23.17 -5.08
CA GLN A 133 -8.53 -24.25 -4.96
C GLN A 133 -7.12 -23.72 -5.23
N HIS A 134 -6.36 -23.47 -4.17
CA HIS A 134 -4.95 -23.09 -4.27
C HIS A 134 -4.05 -24.29 -4.63
N ARG A 135 -2.82 -23.98 -5.06
CA ARG A 135 -1.81 -25.02 -5.29
C ARG A 135 -1.49 -25.73 -3.96
N PRO A 136 -1.11 -27.02 -3.99
CA PRO A 136 -0.79 -27.74 -2.78
C PRO A 136 0.23 -26.98 -1.92
N LYS A 137 -0.06 -26.85 -0.62
CA LYS A 137 0.81 -26.21 0.40
C LYS A 137 0.93 -24.68 0.35
N GLU A 138 0.39 -24.01 -0.66
CA GLU A 138 0.43 -22.54 -0.70
C GLU A 138 -0.47 -21.90 0.36
N GLU A 139 -1.66 -22.48 0.62
CA GLU A 139 -2.57 -22.00 1.67
C GLU A 139 -1.98 -22.21 3.07
N ASP A 140 -1.49 -23.42 3.37
CA ASP A 140 -0.82 -23.73 4.64
C ASP A 140 0.36 -22.78 4.90
N ALA A 141 1.18 -22.49 3.87
CA ALA A 141 2.32 -21.59 3.97
C ALA A 141 1.90 -20.13 4.27
N ALA A 142 0.78 -19.67 3.71
CA ALA A 142 0.25 -18.35 4.00
C ALA A 142 -0.38 -18.28 5.39
N LEU A 143 -1.11 -19.32 5.81
CA LEU A 143 -1.70 -19.41 7.16
C LEU A 143 -0.64 -19.45 8.27
N ASP A 144 0.52 -20.08 8.01
CA ASP A 144 1.65 -20.11 8.94
C ASP A 144 2.35 -18.75 9.06
N ARG A 145 2.50 -18.02 7.94
CA ARG A 145 3.33 -16.81 7.87
C ARG A 145 2.57 -15.50 8.09
N VAL A 146 1.37 -15.37 7.53
CA VAL A 146 0.60 -14.12 7.60
C VAL A 146 0.01 -14.00 8.99
N VAL A 147 0.39 -12.95 9.71
CA VAL A 147 -0.03 -12.74 11.11
C VAL A 147 -1.35 -11.98 11.18
N SER A 148 -1.55 -11.01 10.29
CA SER A 148 -2.82 -10.29 10.22
C SER A 148 -3.22 -9.95 8.79
N ALA A 149 -4.52 -9.92 8.56
CA ALA A 149 -5.11 -9.58 7.29
C ALA A 149 -6.24 -8.55 7.46
N PHE A 150 -6.42 -7.74 6.43
CA PHE A 150 -7.36 -6.62 6.41
C PHE A 150 -8.12 -6.60 5.09
N ALA A 151 -9.41 -6.33 5.16
CA ALA A 151 -10.20 -5.93 4.01
C ALA A 151 -10.24 -4.40 3.93
N TYR A 152 -9.99 -3.86 2.74
CA TYR A 152 -10.09 -2.43 2.45
C TYR A 152 -10.96 -2.19 1.22
N HIS A 153 -11.52 -1.00 1.06
CA HIS A 153 -12.24 -0.64 -0.16
C HIS A 153 -11.51 0.49 -0.90
N PRO A 154 -11.49 0.52 -2.25
CA PRO A 154 -10.89 1.61 -3.03
C PRO A 154 -11.41 3.02 -2.71
N SER A 155 -12.62 3.13 -2.16
CA SER A 155 -13.17 4.41 -1.68
C SER A 155 -12.60 4.86 -0.32
N GLY A 156 -11.84 4.02 0.38
CA GLY A 156 -11.43 4.21 1.78
C GLY A 156 -12.53 3.95 2.81
N ARG A 157 -13.68 3.37 2.39
CA ARG A 157 -14.80 3.01 3.27
C ARG A 157 -15.26 1.59 3.00
N VAL A 158 -15.05 0.71 3.98
CA VAL A 158 -15.70 -0.62 4.03
C VAL A 158 -17.06 -0.53 4.73
N THR A 159 -17.93 -1.49 4.45
CA THR A 159 -19.16 -1.74 5.22
C THR A 159 -18.81 -2.40 6.56
N ASP A 160 -19.52 -2.04 7.62
CA ASP A 160 -19.33 -2.58 8.99
C ASP A 160 -17.85 -2.62 9.45
N PRO A 161 -17.16 -1.46 9.49
CA PRO A 161 -15.76 -1.40 9.86
C PRO A 161 -15.55 -1.71 11.34
N ASP A 162 -14.50 -2.46 11.64
CA ASP A 162 -13.98 -2.65 12.99
C ASP A 162 -12.76 -1.77 13.29
N ILE A 163 -12.08 -1.26 12.25
CA ILE A 163 -10.92 -0.37 12.38
C ILE A 163 -11.21 0.94 11.66
N ARG A 164 -10.88 2.06 12.31
CA ARG A 164 -10.75 3.37 11.66
C ARG A 164 -9.35 3.92 11.92
N ILE A 165 -8.75 4.50 10.89
CA ILE A 165 -7.47 5.20 11.00
C ILE A 165 -7.65 6.61 10.44
N ALA A 166 -7.55 7.61 11.31
CA ALA A 166 -7.59 9.02 10.97
C ALA A 166 -6.17 9.60 10.94
N GLY A 167 -5.90 10.47 9.97
CA GLY A 167 -4.71 11.31 9.99
C GLY A 167 -5.01 12.57 10.78
N ASN A 168 -4.11 12.98 11.68
CA ASN A 168 -4.23 14.23 12.45
C ASN A 168 -3.24 15.32 11.97
N ASP A 169 -2.42 15.01 10.95
CA ASP A 169 -1.46 15.92 10.35
C ASP A 169 -1.61 15.93 8.82
N LYS A 170 -1.62 17.12 8.21
CA LYS A 170 -1.78 17.27 6.74
C LYS A 170 -0.69 16.57 5.93
N ARG A 171 0.45 16.23 6.55
CA ARG A 171 1.51 15.43 5.93
C ARG A 171 1.06 14.02 5.57
N THR A 172 0.04 13.46 6.23
CA THR A 172 -0.49 12.13 5.87
C THR A 172 -1.09 12.13 4.46
N GLU A 173 -1.62 13.26 3.99
CA GLU A 173 -2.18 13.43 2.64
C GLU A 173 -1.15 13.74 1.55
N TYR A 174 0.13 13.90 1.88
CA TYR A 174 1.17 14.21 0.88
C TYR A 174 1.35 13.08 -0.13
N ASN A 175 1.53 11.83 0.33
CA ASN A 175 1.74 10.69 -0.56
C ASN A 175 0.47 10.34 -1.36
N PRO A 176 -0.74 10.30 -0.77
CA PRO A 176 -1.98 10.12 -1.54
C PRO A 176 -2.14 11.16 -2.65
N GLY A 177 -1.91 12.44 -2.33
CA GLY A 177 -1.98 13.51 -3.32
C GLY A 177 -0.98 13.35 -4.47
N ARG A 178 0.23 12.85 -4.19
CA ARG A 178 1.25 12.58 -5.22
C ARG A 178 0.97 11.34 -6.07
N ALA A 179 0.30 10.33 -5.51
CA ALA A 179 -0.11 9.14 -6.25
C ALA A 179 -1.28 9.48 -7.20
N LEU A 180 -2.25 10.26 -6.72
CA LEU A 180 -3.37 10.75 -7.52
C LEU A 180 -2.92 11.73 -8.60
N ARG A 181 -1.99 12.64 -8.27
CA ARG A 181 -1.49 13.71 -9.16
C ARG A 181 0.03 13.62 -9.29
N PRO A 182 0.51 12.65 -10.08
CA PRO A 182 1.94 12.46 -10.29
C PRO A 182 2.54 13.69 -10.97
N VAL A 183 3.60 14.24 -10.36
CA VAL A 183 4.36 15.35 -10.93
C VAL A 183 5.65 14.79 -11.50
N TYR A 184 5.52 13.95 -12.52
CA TYR A 184 6.66 13.38 -13.26
C TYR A 184 6.82 14.03 -14.65
N ALA A 185 5.81 14.77 -15.09
CA ALA A 185 5.72 15.37 -16.43
C ALA A 185 6.28 16.80 -16.56
N ALA A 186 6.87 17.38 -15.51
CA ALA A 186 7.44 18.72 -15.59
C ALA A 186 8.93 18.67 -15.99
N THR A 187 9.16 18.70 -17.31
CA THR A 187 10.38 19.16 -18.01
C THR A 187 11.66 18.34 -17.78
N PRO A 188 12.38 17.91 -18.84
CA PRO A 188 13.73 17.38 -18.67
C PRO A 188 14.60 18.44 -17.98
N ARG A 189 15.04 18.13 -16.76
CA ARG A 189 15.97 18.97 -16.03
C ARG A 189 17.27 19.02 -16.87
N PRO A 190 17.82 20.20 -17.18
CA PRO A 190 19.07 20.29 -17.94
C PRO A 190 20.13 19.44 -17.24
N ALA A 191 20.97 18.77 -18.03
CA ALA A 191 22.01 17.86 -17.55
C ALA A 191 22.89 18.56 -16.52
N ALA A 192 22.56 18.38 -15.24
CA ALA A 192 23.43 18.75 -14.15
C ALA A 192 24.58 17.72 -14.13
N ALA A 193 25.76 18.15 -13.65
CA ALA A 193 26.86 17.23 -13.39
C ALA A 193 26.32 15.99 -12.64
N PRO A 194 26.74 14.77 -13.04
CA PRO A 194 26.20 13.56 -12.47
C PRO A 194 26.35 13.63 -10.95
N PRO A 195 25.27 13.39 -10.17
CA PRO A 195 25.36 13.49 -8.73
C PRO A 195 26.44 12.51 -8.25
N LYS A 196 27.25 12.94 -7.26
CA LYS A 196 28.32 12.12 -6.66
C LYS A 196 27.82 10.77 -6.08
N ARG A 197 26.50 10.59 -5.97
CA ARG A 197 25.81 9.37 -5.55
C ARG A 197 24.60 9.17 -6.46
N LEU A 198 24.28 7.92 -6.80
CA LEU A 198 23.04 7.56 -7.49
C LEU A 198 21.85 8.06 -6.66
N VAL A 199 21.02 8.92 -7.26
CA VAL A 199 19.76 9.40 -6.68
C VAL A 199 18.65 8.74 -7.48
N LYS A 200 17.74 8.01 -6.82
CA LYS A 200 16.64 7.27 -7.44
C LYS A 200 15.87 8.13 -8.45
N GLU A 201 15.60 9.38 -8.11
CA GLU A 201 14.87 10.34 -8.94
C GLU A 201 15.59 10.75 -10.23
N THR A 202 16.87 10.40 -10.37
CA THR A 202 17.69 10.62 -11.57
C THR A 202 18.03 9.32 -12.31
N ASP A 203 17.61 8.17 -11.78
CA ASP A 203 17.81 6.87 -12.40
C ASP A 203 16.83 6.71 -13.57
N PRO A 204 17.29 6.47 -14.81
CA PRO A 204 16.42 6.25 -15.95
C PRO A 204 15.40 5.12 -15.71
N SER A 205 15.80 4.05 -15.03
CA SER A 205 14.90 2.93 -14.74
C SER A 205 13.74 3.33 -13.83
N TYR A 206 13.95 4.29 -12.92
CA TYR A 206 12.89 4.83 -12.07
C TYR A 206 11.95 5.73 -12.87
N VAL A 207 12.49 6.60 -13.72
CA VAL A 207 11.69 7.53 -14.53
C VAL A 207 10.85 6.77 -15.56
N ASP A 208 11.43 5.78 -16.24
CA ASP A 208 10.73 5.00 -17.26
C ASP A 208 9.64 4.13 -16.62
N TRP A 209 9.92 3.50 -15.48
CA TRP A 209 8.93 2.77 -14.70
C TRP A 209 7.77 3.67 -14.23
N LEU A 210 8.06 4.90 -13.77
CA LEU A 210 7.02 5.86 -13.39
C LEU A 210 6.11 6.22 -14.57
N ARG A 211 6.68 6.46 -15.75
CA ARG A 211 5.88 6.76 -16.96
C ARG A 211 5.04 5.57 -17.38
N GLU A 212 5.61 4.36 -17.35
CA GLU A 212 4.88 3.14 -17.65
C GLU A 212 3.67 2.98 -16.73
N ARG A 213 3.88 3.14 -15.41
CA ARG A 213 2.81 3.02 -14.41
C ARG A 213 1.79 4.15 -14.48
N ASP A 214 2.19 5.36 -14.87
CA ASP A 214 1.25 6.46 -15.06
C ASP A 214 0.31 6.22 -16.25
N ASN A 215 0.82 5.58 -17.31
CA ASN A 215 0.03 5.22 -18.50
C ASN A 215 -0.95 4.06 -18.27
N ASP A 216 -0.86 3.34 -17.15
CA ASP A 216 -1.83 2.29 -16.81
C ASP A 216 -3.21 2.84 -16.42
N VAL A 217 -3.27 4.13 -16.09
CA VAL A 217 -4.47 4.80 -15.54
C VAL A 217 -4.90 5.92 -16.46
N THR A 218 -6.13 5.82 -16.96
CA THR A 218 -6.78 6.86 -17.76
C THR A 218 -7.12 8.10 -16.92
N GLU A 219 -7.33 9.24 -17.59
CA GLU A 219 -7.76 10.47 -16.91
C GLU A 219 -9.12 10.30 -16.20
N GLU A 220 -10.03 9.50 -16.76
CA GLU A 220 -11.34 9.22 -16.16
C GLU A 220 -11.20 8.39 -14.87
N GLU A 221 -10.44 7.30 -14.90
CA GLU A 221 -10.15 6.48 -13.73
C GLU A 221 -9.49 7.30 -12.63
N ARG A 222 -8.55 8.18 -13.00
CA ARG A 222 -7.91 9.11 -12.06
C ARG A 222 -8.91 10.08 -11.45
N ALA A 223 -9.79 10.67 -12.27
CA ALA A 223 -10.82 11.57 -11.77
C ALA A 223 -11.81 10.87 -10.82
N ILE A 224 -12.11 9.59 -11.05
CA ILE A 224 -12.91 8.76 -10.13
C ILE A 224 -12.18 8.59 -8.79
N ALA A 225 -10.91 8.18 -8.81
CA ALA A 225 -10.09 8.01 -7.60
C ALA A 225 -9.93 9.33 -6.81
N GLU A 226 -9.75 10.45 -7.51
CA GLU A 226 -9.69 11.78 -6.89
C GLU A 226 -11.00 12.15 -6.19
N ARG A 227 -12.16 11.94 -6.85
CA ARG A 227 -13.47 12.21 -6.23
C ARG A 227 -13.70 11.35 -4.99
N ARG A 228 -13.31 10.07 -5.04
CA ARG A 228 -13.39 9.17 -3.88
C ARG A 228 -12.54 9.71 -2.74
N ARG A 229 -11.27 10.05 -2.99
CA ARG A 229 -10.40 10.60 -1.94
C ARG A 229 -10.93 11.92 -1.37
N GLU A 230 -11.41 12.81 -2.23
CA GLU A 230 -11.98 14.10 -1.80
C GLU A 230 -13.22 13.91 -0.93
N SER A 231 -14.06 12.91 -1.22
CA SER A 231 -15.24 12.61 -0.40
C SER A 231 -14.91 12.14 1.03
N LEU A 232 -13.67 11.72 1.28
CA LEU A 232 -13.21 11.35 2.62
C LEU A 232 -12.70 12.52 3.43
N LYS A 233 -12.42 13.66 2.80
CA LYS A 233 -11.74 14.76 3.45
C LYS A 233 -12.68 15.54 4.36
N HIS A 234 -12.19 15.80 5.56
CA HIS A 234 -12.75 16.75 6.50
C HIS A 234 -11.60 17.63 7.00
N ASP A 235 -11.71 18.95 6.79
CA ASP A 235 -10.64 19.93 7.10
C ASP A 235 -9.26 19.61 6.49
N GLY A 236 -9.26 18.94 5.34
CA GLY A 236 -8.04 18.53 4.63
C GLY A 236 -7.34 17.31 5.21
N LEU A 237 -7.97 16.63 6.18
CA LEU A 237 -7.54 15.36 6.74
C LEU A 237 -8.51 14.25 6.31
N VAL A 238 -8.04 13.01 6.34
CA VAL A 238 -8.82 11.84 5.95
C VAL A 238 -8.96 10.90 7.13
N THR A 239 -10.10 10.23 7.21
CA THR A 239 -10.25 8.97 7.95
C THR A 239 -10.47 7.87 6.93
N GLU A 240 -9.86 6.71 7.10
CA GLU A 240 -10.12 5.48 6.33
C GLU A 240 -10.67 4.41 7.28
N SER A 241 -11.48 3.49 6.74
CA SER A 241 -12.05 2.39 7.53
C SER A 241 -11.77 1.03 6.90
N TYR A 242 -11.58 0.03 7.76
CA TYR A 242 -11.16 -1.31 7.38
C TYR A 242 -11.90 -2.36 8.21
N ARG A 243 -11.83 -3.61 7.74
CA ARG A 243 -12.17 -4.78 8.53
C ARG A 243 -10.92 -5.61 8.81
N ARG A 244 -10.69 -6.01 10.05
CA ARG A 244 -9.78 -7.09 10.38
C ARG A 244 -10.46 -8.40 10.01
N ILE A 245 -9.79 -9.20 9.20
CA ILE A 245 -10.32 -10.49 8.75
C ILE A 245 -9.34 -11.61 9.07
N ALA A 246 -9.85 -12.83 9.15
CA ALA A 246 -8.98 -14.00 9.24
C ALA A 246 -8.14 -14.14 7.97
N VAL A 247 -6.95 -14.71 8.07
CA VAL A 247 -6.09 -14.95 6.89
C VAL A 247 -6.79 -15.86 5.88
N SER A 248 -7.44 -16.94 6.35
CA SER A 248 -8.25 -17.83 5.50
C SER A 248 -9.36 -17.09 4.75
N GLU A 249 -9.92 -16.05 5.37
CA GLU A 249 -10.93 -15.19 4.77
C GLU A 249 -10.33 -14.25 3.70
N ALA A 250 -9.11 -13.76 3.91
CA ALA A 250 -8.38 -12.94 2.95
C ALA A 250 -7.98 -13.75 1.70
N LEU A 251 -7.57 -15.01 1.88
CA LEU A 251 -7.22 -15.91 0.77
C LEU A 251 -8.40 -16.15 -0.17
N LYS A 252 -9.60 -16.34 0.39
CA LYS A 252 -10.86 -16.43 -0.38
C LYS A 252 -11.21 -15.16 -1.15
N ARG A 253 -10.63 -14.03 -0.77
CA ARG A 253 -10.76 -12.74 -1.48
C ARG A 253 -9.65 -12.52 -2.48
N LEU A 254 -8.79 -13.48 -2.82
CA LEU A 254 -7.77 -13.27 -3.86
C LEU A 254 -8.31 -13.39 -5.28
N GLY A 255 -9.49 -13.97 -5.48
CA GLY A 255 -10.08 -13.99 -6.82
C GLY A 255 -10.64 -12.62 -7.22
N SER A 256 -10.26 -12.09 -8.39
CA SER A 256 -10.89 -10.92 -9.02
C SER A 256 -12.26 -11.21 -9.61
N THR A 257 -13.24 -10.33 -9.34
CA THR A 257 -14.45 -10.28 -10.17
C THR A 257 -14.03 -9.83 -11.56
N ASP A 258 -14.41 -10.62 -12.57
CA ASP A 258 -14.33 -10.21 -13.98
C ASP A 258 -15.18 -8.96 -14.25
#